data_AF-A0A9P0JTJ1-F1
#
_entry.id   AF-A0A9P0JTJ1-F1
#
_cell.length_a   1.000
_cell.length_b   1.000
_cell.length_c   1.000
_cell.angle_alpha   90.00
_cell.angle_beta   90.00
_cell.angle_gamma   90.00
#
_symmetry.space_group_name_H-M   'P 1'
#
loop_
_entity.id
_entity.type
_entity.pdbx_description
1 polymer ?
#
loop_
_entity_poly.entity_id
_entity_poly.type
_entity_poly.pdbx_seq_one_letter_code
_entity_poly.pdbx_strand_id
1 'polypeptide(L)'
;MLGGFSDISQTDIKGSRLLLKQLFNSKNPPERKQALDCGAGIGRITKFLLTDFFENVDLVEQNAAFIEQAKKYIGSKSSRVGCYYTEGLQYFEPVAEKYDVIWVQWVVGHLTDDDLVDFLKRCK
;
A
#
# COMPACT_ATOMS: atom_id res chain seq x y z
N MET A 1 -1.92 8.82 -6.89
CA MET A 1 -0.87 9.88 -6.93
C MET A 1 -1.49 11.25 -6.64
N LEU A 2 -0.68 12.22 -6.20
CA LEU A 2 -1.13 13.46 -5.51
C LEU A 2 -1.89 14.50 -6.36
N GLY A 3 -2.18 14.25 -7.65
CA GLY A 3 -3.05 15.12 -8.46
C GLY A 3 -2.65 16.61 -8.52
N GLY A 4 -1.35 16.93 -8.49
CA GLY A 4 -0.86 18.32 -8.45
C GLY A 4 -0.52 18.85 -7.06
N PHE A 5 -0.80 18.10 -6.00
CA PHE A 5 -0.51 18.48 -4.61
C PHE A 5 0.80 17.84 -4.09
N SER A 6 1.91 17.96 -4.82
CA SER A 6 3.19 17.35 -4.41
C SER A 6 3.69 17.85 -3.04
N ASP A 7 3.37 19.09 -2.68
CA ASP A 7 3.90 19.77 -1.49
C ASP A 7 3.42 19.13 -0.18
N ILE A 8 2.24 18.48 -0.19
CA ILE A 8 1.72 17.80 1.00
C ILE A 8 2.29 16.39 1.21
N SER A 9 3.07 15.88 0.26
CA SER A 9 3.60 14.51 0.31
C SER A 9 4.36 14.21 1.61
N GLN A 10 5.20 15.14 2.06
CA GLN A 10 5.96 14.96 3.29
C GLN A 10 5.07 14.96 4.53
N THR A 11 4.08 15.85 4.58
CA THR A 11 3.12 15.94 5.69
C THR A 11 2.31 14.67 5.79
N ASP A 12 1.82 14.16 4.66
CA ASP A 12 1.11 12.89 4.56
C ASP A 12 1.97 11.72 5.08
N ILE A 13 3.21 11.57 4.59
CA ILE A 13 4.11 10.50 5.06
C ILE A 13 4.39 10.62 6.56
N LYS A 14 4.59 11.82 7.08
CA LYS A 14 4.83 12.04 8.52
C LYS A 14 3.63 11.63 9.37
N GLY A 15 2.41 12.00 8.96
CA GLY A 15 1.18 11.60 9.64
C GLY A 15 0.99 10.08 9.63
N SER A 16 1.11 9.45 8.46
CA SER A 16 0.99 8.00 8.31
C SER A 16 2.05 7.23 9.11
N ARG A 17 3.28 7.77 9.20
CA ARG A 17 4.35 7.21 10.03
C ARG A 17 4.00 7.26 11.52
N LEU A 18 3.38 8.33 11.99
CA LEU A 18 2.92 8.43 13.38
C LEU A 18 1.82 7.40 13.65
N LEU A 19 0.85 7.26 12.75
CA LEU A 19 -0.22 6.27 12.87
C LEU A 19 0.33 4.84 12.96
N LEU A 20 1.25 4.46 12.07
CA LEU A 20 1.89 3.13 12.13
C LEU A 20 2.66 2.94 13.45
N LYS A 21 3.42 3.94 13.90
CA LYS A 21 4.10 3.87 15.21
C LYS A 21 3.11 3.65 16.36
N GLN A 22 1.96 4.29 16.34
CA GLN A 22 0.91 4.09 17.35
C GLN A 22 0.33 2.67 17.27
N LEU A 23 0.03 2.17 16.07
CA LEU A 23 -0.47 0.80 15.85
C LEU A 23 0.50 -0.24 16.45
N PHE A 24 1.79 -0.09 16.16
CA PHE A 24 2.81 -1.03 16.63
C PHE A 24 3.17 -0.90 18.12
N ASN A 25 2.74 0.18 18.77
CA ASN A 25 2.86 0.36 20.22
C ASN A 25 1.54 0.02 20.95
N SER A 26 0.54 -0.50 20.25
CA SER A 26 -0.74 -0.91 20.85
C SER A 26 -0.58 -2.18 21.70
N LYS A 27 -1.63 -2.53 22.47
CA LYS A 27 -1.60 -3.70 23.36
C LYS A 27 -1.35 -5.03 22.61
N ASN A 28 -1.91 -5.15 21.41
CA ASN A 28 -1.79 -6.31 20.54
C ASN A 28 -1.37 -5.83 19.14
N PRO A 29 -0.08 -5.50 18.93
CA PRO A 29 0.36 -4.98 17.65
C PRO A 29 0.40 -6.11 16.60
N PRO A 30 0.13 -5.80 15.32
CA PRO A 30 0.38 -6.75 14.24
C PRO A 30 1.89 -7.01 14.09
N GLU A 31 2.24 -8.10 13.40
CA GLU A 31 3.63 -8.32 13.00
C GLU A 31 4.08 -7.28 11.95
N ARG A 32 5.34 -7.39 11.54
CA ARG A 32 6.02 -6.45 10.65
C ARG A 32 6.73 -7.17 9.51
N LYS A 33 6.22 -8.31 9.08
CA LYS A 33 6.82 -9.13 8.02
C LYS A 33 6.33 -8.68 6.66
N GLN A 34 5.02 -8.58 6.45
CA GLN A 34 4.45 -8.40 5.12
C GLN A 34 3.34 -7.34 5.12
N ALA A 35 3.49 -6.34 4.25
CA ALA A 35 2.45 -5.36 3.97
C ALA A 35 1.97 -5.43 2.51
N LEU A 36 0.78 -4.90 2.26
CA LEU A 36 0.23 -4.65 0.92
C LEU A 36 -0.06 -3.16 0.74
N ASP A 37 0.44 -2.55 -0.33
CA ASP A 37 0.13 -1.19 -0.77
C ASP A 37 -0.93 -1.25 -1.89
N CYS A 38 -2.16 -0.83 -1.58
CA CYS A 38 -3.31 -0.90 -2.48
C CYS A 38 -3.54 0.41 -3.22
N GLY A 39 -3.69 0.36 -4.55
CA GLY A 39 -3.77 1.56 -5.38
C GLY A 39 -2.46 2.35 -5.35
N ALA A 40 -1.35 1.61 -5.34
CA ALA A 40 -0.07 2.13 -4.94
C ALA A 40 0.54 3.13 -5.93
N GLY A 41 -0.01 3.22 -7.15
CA GLY A 41 0.56 4.01 -8.24
C GLY A 41 2.02 3.64 -8.46
N ILE A 42 2.90 4.66 -8.44
CA ILE A 42 4.35 4.45 -8.61
C ILE A 42 5.06 4.00 -7.33
N GLY A 43 4.34 3.65 -6.26
CA GLY A 43 4.89 3.15 -5.00
C GLY A 43 5.46 4.22 -4.08
N ARG A 44 4.83 5.41 -4.00
CA ARG A 44 5.23 6.48 -3.06
C ARG A 44 5.14 6.01 -1.61
N ILE A 45 4.01 5.38 -1.24
CA ILE A 45 3.79 4.86 0.11
C ILE A 45 4.74 3.71 0.40
N THR A 46 4.87 2.75 -0.52
CA THR A 46 5.89 1.71 -0.42
C THR A 46 7.28 2.28 -0.14
N LYS A 47 7.76 3.24 -0.95
CA LYS A 47 9.13 3.79 -0.85
C LYS A 47 9.40 4.55 0.45
N PHE A 48 8.47 5.42 0.85
CA PHE A 48 8.70 6.40 1.92
C PHE A 48 8.02 6.05 3.24
N LEU A 49 7.23 4.97 3.29
CA LEU A 49 6.53 4.53 4.49
C LEU A 49 6.73 3.03 4.73
N LEU A 50 6.10 2.17 3.93
CA LEU A 50 5.95 0.75 4.28
C LEU A 50 7.29 0.00 4.33
N THR A 51 8.20 0.26 3.39
CA THR A 51 9.54 -0.34 3.39
C THR A 51 10.42 0.06 4.59
N ASP A 52 10.01 1.01 5.43
CA ASP A 52 10.73 1.33 6.68
C ASP A 52 10.20 0.53 7.88
N PHE A 53 9.01 -0.07 7.77
CA PHE A 53 8.35 -0.78 8.87
C PHE A 53 8.23 -2.28 8.64
N PHE A 54 8.14 -2.73 7.39
CA PHE A 54 7.91 -4.13 7.05
C PHE A 54 9.11 -4.80 6.40
N GLU A 55 9.25 -6.11 6.58
CA GLU A 55 10.29 -6.91 5.92
C GLU A 55 10.13 -6.90 4.40
N ASN A 56 8.91 -7.15 3.94
CA ASN A 56 8.50 -7.19 2.55
C ASN A 56 7.21 -6.40 2.33
N VAL A 57 7.05 -5.86 1.13
CA VAL A 57 5.86 -5.12 0.70
C VAL A 57 5.41 -5.66 -0.65
N ASP A 58 4.14 -5.95 -0.82
CA ASP A 58 3.56 -6.16 -2.15
C ASP A 58 2.84 -4.87 -2.59
N LEU A 59 2.78 -4.64 -3.90
CA LEU A 59 1.98 -3.57 -4.49
C LEU A 59 0.86 -4.17 -5.33
N VAL A 60 -0.32 -3.53 -5.29
CA VAL A 60 -1.35 -3.70 -6.31
C VAL A 60 -1.73 -2.34 -6.91
N GLU A 61 -1.69 -2.26 -8.24
CA GLU A 61 -2.03 -1.08 -9.03
C GLU A 61 -2.53 -1.49 -10.41
N GLN A 62 -3.69 -0.99 -10.82
CA GLN A 62 -4.33 -1.37 -12.09
C GLN A 62 -3.59 -0.85 -13.33
N ASN A 63 -2.84 0.25 -13.21
CA ASN A 63 -2.11 0.84 -14.33
C ASN A 63 -0.72 0.22 -14.47
N ALA A 64 -0.54 -0.61 -15.50
CA ALA A 64 0.73 -1.26 -15.83
C ALA A 64 1.91 -0.28 -15.97
N ALA A 65 1.69 0.92 -16.52
CA ALA A 65 2.74 1.92 -16.66
C ALA A 65 3.22 2.44 -15.30
N PHE A 66 2.33 2.55 -14.31
CA PHE A 66 2.71 2.92 -12.95
C PHE A 66 3.48 1.82 -12.25
N ILE A 67 3.13 0.55 -12.46
CA ILE A 67 3.92 -0.60 -11.97
C ILE A 67 5.33 -0.57 -12.54
N GLU A 68 5.49 -0.37 -13.85
CA GLU A 68 6.82 -0.27 -14.48
C GLU A 68 7.61 0.94 -13.96
N GLN A 69 6.93 2.06 -13.72
CA GLN A 69 7.54 3.23 -13.10
C GLN A 69 7.91 2.96 -11.63
N ALA A 70 7.12 2.19 -10.89
CA ALA A 70 7.36 1.87 -9.48
C ALA A 70 8.68 1.10 -9.30
N LYS A 71 8.93 0.10 -10.15
CA LYS A 71 10.19 -0.68 -10.15
C LYS A 71 11.43 0.22 -10.18
N LYS A 72 11.38 1.32 -10.93
CA LYS A 72 12.44 2.33 -11.03
C LYS A 72 12.39 3.35 -9.90
N TYR A 73 11.20 3.85 -9.56
CA TYR A 73 10.99 4.93 -8.61
C TYR A 73 11.36 4.52 -7.19
N ILE A 74 11.00 3.30 -6.77
CA ILE A 74 11.29 2.78 -5.43
C ILE A 74 12.81 2.66 -5.20
N GLY A 75 13.57 2.35 -6.26
CA GLY A 75 15.04 2.34 -6.26
C GLY A 75 15.62 1.12 -5.56
N SER A 76 16.65 1.29 -4.73
CA SER A 76 17.30 0.16 -4.04
C SER A 76 16.35 -0.62 -3.12
N LYS A 77 15.29 0.03 -2.61
CA LYS A 77 14.27 -0.63 -1.78
C LYS A 77 13.36 -1.57 -2.56
N SER A 78 13.43 -1.59 -3.89
CA SER A 78 12.67 -2.54 -4.71
C SER A 78 13.01 -4.01 -4.40
N SER A 79 14.17 -4.28 -3.78
CA SER A 79 14.52 -5.61 -3.26
C SER A 79 13.64 -6.08 -2.10
N ARG A 80 12.93 -5.17 -1.42
CA ARG A 80 11.92 -5.48 -0.41
C ARG A 80 10.51 -5.62 -0.99
N VAL A 81 10.36 -5.45 -2.31
CA VAL A 81 9.06 -5.61 -2.97
C VAL A 81 8.93 -7.04 -3.47
N GLY A 82 7.96 -7.79 -2.93
CA GLY A 82 7.74 -9.18 -3.28
C GLY A 82 7.01 -9.32 -4.61
N CYS A 83 5.76 -8.89 -4.64
CA CYS A 83 4.89 -8.96 -5.81
C CYS A 83 4.46 -7.57 -6.30
N TYR A 84 4.38 -7.43 -7.63
CA TYR A 84 3.77 -6.31 -8.33
C TYR A 84 2.51 -6.82 -9.04
N TYR A 85 1.35 -6.64 -8.44
CA TYR A 85 0.06 -7.04 -9.00
C TYR A 85 -0.48 -5.92 -9.89
N THR A 86 -0.65 -6.21 -11.18
CA THR A 86 -1.23 -5.26 -12.14
C THR A 86 -2.73 -5.53 -12.30
N GLU A 87 -3.52 -5.16 -11.30
CA GLU A 87 -4.95 -5.48 -11.22
C GLU A 87 -5.74 -4.39 -10.49
N GLY A 88 -7.03 -4.27 -10.79
CA GLY A 88 -7.96 -3.39 -10.08
C GLY A 88 -8.44 -4.01 -8.76
N LEU A 89 -8.62 -3.19 -7.73
CA LEU A 89 -9.01 -3.66 -6.39
C LEU A 89 -10.38 -4.36 -6.37
N GLN A 90 -11.27 -4.03 -7.31
CA GLN A 90 -12.57 -4.70 -7.47
C GLN A 90 -12.43 -6.19 -7.83
N TYR A 91 -11.34 -6.59 -8.48
CA TYR A 91 -11.05 -7.98 -8.86
C TYR A 91 -9.96 -8.62 -8.01
N PHE A 92 -9.11 -7.81 -7.38
CA PHE A 92 -7.98 -8.30 -6.61
C PHE A 92 -8.42 -9.12 -5.39
N GLU A 93 -7.81 -10.29 -5.26
CA GLU A 93 -7.95 -11.19 -4.12
C GLU A 93 -6.63 -11.24 -3.32
N PRO A 94 -6.53 -10.55 -2.18
CA PRO A 94 -5.37 -10.67 -1.30
C PRO A 94 -5.19 -12.14 -0.87
N VAL A 95 -3.96 -12.63 -0.87
CA VAL A 95 -3.66 -13.97 -0.36
C VAL A 95 -4.05 -14.05 1.11
N ALA A 96 -4.89 -15.03 1.46
CA ALA A 96 -5.38 -15.23 2.81
C ALA A 96 -4.24 -15.34 3.83
N GLU A 97 -4.40 -14.65 4.97
CA GLU A 97 -3.46 -14.68 6.11
C GLU A 97 -2.01 -14.25 5.77
N LYS A 98 -1.78 -13.60 4.62
CA LYS A 98 -0.44 -13.20 4.19
C LYS A 98 0.03 -11.86 4.77
N TYR A 99 -0.89 -10.92 4.96
CA TYR A 99 -0.55 -9.51 5.20
C TYR A 99 -0.81 -9.10 6.65
N ASP A 100 0.22 -8.58 7.32
CA ASP A 100 0.09 -8.02 8.66
C ASP A 100 -0.64 -6.67 8.64
N VAL A 101 -0.43 -5.90 7.56
CA VAL A 101 -1.11 -4.63 7.30
C VAL A 101 -1.42 -4.50 5.81
N ILE A 102 -2.67 -4.19 5.50
CA ILE A 102 -3.13 -3.79 4.17
C ILE A 102 -3.35 -2.27 4.20
N TRP A 103 -2.57 -1.54 3.40
CA TRP A 103 -2.61 -0.08 3.34
C TRP A 103 -3.40 0.38 2.12
N VAL A 104 -4.50 1.09 2.35
CA VAL A 104 -5.39 1.57 1.28
C VAL A 104 -5.50 3.09 1.36
N GLN A 105 -4.85 3.81 0.45
CA GLN A 105 -4.77 5.26 0.51
C GLN A 105 -5.14 5.92 -0.82
N TRP A 106 -6.11 6.84 -0.76
CA TRP A 106 -6.58 7.63 -1.93
C TRP A 106 -6.96 6.79 -3.16
N VAL A 107 -7.51 5.59 -2.93
CA VAL A 107 -8.00 4.73 -4.01
C VAL A 107 -9.45 4.26 -3.80
N VAL A 108 -9.95 4.26 -2.57
CA VAL A 108 -11.32 3.78 -2.27
C VAL A 108 -12.41 4.54 -3.03
N GLY A 109 -12.20 5.83 -3.32
CA GLY A 109 -13.13 6.63 -4.13
C GLY A 109 -13.20 6.26 -5.61
N HIS A 110 -12.38 5.30 -6.07
CA HIS A 110 -12.44 4.72 -7.41
C HIS A 110 -13.22 3.40 -7.45
N LEU A 111 -13.66 2.87 -6.30
CA LEU A 111 -14.53 1.70 -6.23
C LEU A 111 -15.99 2.16 -6.12
N THR A 112 -16.90 1.34 -6.65
CA THR A 112 -18.32 1.46 -6.29
C THR A 112 -18.51 1.05 -4.83
N ASP A 113 -19.64 1.42 -4.22
CA ASP A 113 -19.92 1.05 -2.82
C ASP A 113 -19.91 -0.48 -2.64
N ASP A 114 -20.49 -1.23 -3.58
CA ASP A 114 -20.52 -2.69 -3.56
C ASP A 114 -19.11 -3.28 -3.70
N ASP A 115 -18.31 -2.77 -4.65
CA ASP A 115 -16.93 -3.22 -4.85
C ASP A 115 -16.05 -2.91 -3.64
N LEU A 116 -16.26 -1.77 -2.97
CA LEU A 116 -15.52 -1.41 -1.75
C LEU A 116 -15.87 -2.37 -0.61
N VAL A 117 -17.15 -2.64 -0.40
CA VAL A 117 -17.60 -3.59 0.63
C VAL A 117 -17.00 -4.97 0.37
N ASP A 118 -17.04 -5.45 -0.86
CA ASP A 118 -16.52 -6.77 -1.20
C ASP A 118 -14.99 -6.83 -1.14
N PHE A 119 -14.29 -5.77 -1.56
CA PHE A 119 -12.84 -5.66 -1.39
C PHE A 119 -12.44 -5.74 0.09
N LEU A 120 -13.11 -4.96 0.97
CA LEU A 120 -12.81 -5.00 2.41
C LEU A 120 -13.12 -6.36 3.05
N LYS A 121 -14.14 -7.08 2.57
CA LYS A 121 -14.41 -8.46 3.01
C LYS A 121 -13.31 -9.44 2.59
N ARG A 122 -12.64 -9.21 1.45
CA ARG A 122 -11.50 -10.02 0.97
C ARG A 122 -10.20 -9.71 1.71
N CYS A 123 -10.04 -8.50 2.26
CA CYS A 123 -8.87 -8.06 3.03
C CYS A 123 -8.77 -8.64 4.46
N LYS A 124 -9.19 -9.89 4.67
CA LYS A 124 -9.19 -10.55 5.99
C LYS A 124 -7.93 -11.36 6.26
#